data_AF-A0A9N9P2G4-F1
#
_entry.id   AF-A0A9N9P2G4-F1
#
_cell.length_a   1.000
_cell.length_b   1.000
_cell.length_c   1.000
_cell.angle_alpha   90.00
_cell.angle_beta   90.00
_cell.angle_gamma   90.00
#
_symmetry.space_group_name_H-M   'P 1'
#
loop_
_entity.id
_entity.type
_entity.pdbx_description
1 polymer ?
#
loop_
_entity_poly.entity_id
_entity_poly.type
_entity_poly.pdbx_seq_one_letter_code
_entity_poly.pdbx_strand_id
1 'polypeptide(L)' 'DITRNTPCNVGNQACIGKDFAQCAQKDKWSIIPCSNNLVCVVLPLVQKRGISITCDTIDDQNSRIRNFLKAAEGC' A
#
# COMPACT_ATOMS: atom_id res chain seq x y z
N ASP A 1 -7.94 -11.88 -3.12
CA ASP A 1 -8.59 -10.87 -2.29
C ASP A 1 -8.09 -11.04 -0.86
N ILE A 2 -7.43 -10.03 -0.27
CA ILE A 2 -6.99 -10.09 1.12
C ILE A 2 -8.16 -9.63 1.98
N THR A 3 -8.59 -10.46 2.91
CA THR A 3 -9.70 -10.16 3.82
C THR A 3 -9.18 -10.10 5.26
N ARG A 4 -10.02 -9.66 6.20
CA ARG A 4 -9.67 -9.58 7.63
C ARG A 4 -9.28 -10.93 8.25
N ASN A 5 -9.63 -12.04 7.59
CA ASN A 5 -9.33 -13.40 8.04
C ASN A 5 -8.07 -13.98 7.38
N THR A 6 -7.45 -13.26 6.45
CA THR A 6 -6.21 -13.71 5.81
C THR A 6 -5.10 -13.73 6.86
N PRO A 7 -4.35 -14.84 7.01
CA PRO A 7 -3.25 -14.90 7.96
C PRO A 7 -2.19 -13.84 7.63
N CYS A 8 -1.67 -13.20 8.67
CA CYS A 8 -0.75 -12.07 8.52
C CYS A 8 0.35 -12.09 9.58
N ASN A 9 1.55 -11.66 9.18
CA ASN A 9 2.66 -11.50 10.11
C ASN A 9 2.71 -10.07 10.63
N VAL A 10 3.11 -9.90 11.89
CA VAL A 10 3.23 -8.59 12.54
C VAL A 10 4.14 -7.69 11.70
N GLY A 11 3.66 -6.49 11.38
CA GLY A 11 4.35 -5.53 10.52
C GLY A 11 3.96 -5.62 9.05
N ASN A 12 3.24 -6.65 8.61
CA ASN A 12 2.70 -6.68 7.25
C ASN A 12 1.68 -5.55 7.04
N GLN A 13 1.73 -4.93 5.88
CA GLN A 13 0.75 -3.96 5.43
C GLN A 13 0.03 -4.52 4.21
N ALA A 14 -1.26 -4.21 4.05
CA ALA A 14 -2.07 -4.61 2.92
C ALA A 14 -3.22 -3.61 2.70
N CYS A 15 -3.81 -3.64 1.51
CA CYS A 15 -5.07 -2.97 1.24
C CYS A 15 -6.21 -3.97 1.35
N ILE A 16 -7.18 -3.70 2.23
CA ILE A 16 -8.41 -4.49 2.34
C ILE A 16 -9.54 -3.62 1.80
N GLY A 17 -9.96 -3.90 0.57
CA GLY A 17 -10.86 -3.02 -0.18
C GLY A 17 -10.21 -1.65 -0.44
N LYS A 18 -10.83 -0.59 0.07
CA LYS A 18 -10.31 0.80 -0.04
C LYS A 18 -9.53 1.27 1.18
N ASP A 19 -9.51 0.45 2.24
CA ASP A 19 -8.96 0.83 3.53
C ASP A 19 -7.55 0.27 3.72
N PHE A 20 -6.73 1.01 4.47
CA PHE A 20 -5.38 0.61 4.80
C PHE A 20 -5.42 -0.40 5.95
N ALA A 21 -4.77 -1.55 5.79
CA ALA A 21 -4.69 -2.57 6.82
C ALA A 21 -3.23 -2.82 7.23
N GLN A 22 -2.97 -2.81 8.53
CA GLN A 22 -1.69 -3.22 9.10
C GLN A 22 -1.89 -4.37 10.07
N CYS A 23 -1.09 -5.41 9.93
CA CYS A 23 -1.07 -6.53 10.85
C CYS A 23 -0.36 -6.11 12.14
N ALA A 24 -1.13 -5.68 13.14
CA ALA A 24 -0.61 -5.24 14.44
C ALA A 24 -0.31 -6.43 15.36
N GLN A 25 -1.06 -7.53 15.21
CA GLN A 25 -0.86 -8.80 15.91
C GLN A 25 -0.97 -9.93 14.89
N LYS A 26 -0.33 -11.07 15.17
CA LYS A 26 -0.38 -12.24 14.28
C LYS A 26 -1.83 -12.60 13.95
N ASP A 27 -2.14 -12.76 12.67
CA ASP A 27 -3.47 -13.08 12.15
C ASP A 27 -4.56 -12.05 12.49
N LYS A 28 -4.17 -10.82 12.86
CA LYS A 28 -5.10 -9.72 13.19
C LYS A 28 -4.74 -8.45 12.42
N TRP A 29 -5.58 -8.16 11.44
CA TRP A 29 -5.55 -6.91 10.70
C TRP A 29 -6.17 -5.77 11.50
N SER A 30 -5.39 -4.71 11.66
CA SER A 30 -5.84 -3.39 12.10
C SER A 30 -6.19 -2.59 10.85
N ILE A 31 -7.49 -2.39 10.61
CA ILE A 31 -8.00 -1.67 9.45
C ILE A 31 -8.19 -0.21 9.86
N ILE A 32 -7.51 0.66 9.15
CA ILE A 32 -7.56 2.11 9.29
C ILE A 32 -8.24 2.64 8.03
N PRO A 33 -9.46 3.19 8.15
CA PRO A 33 -10.17 3.72 7.01
C PRO A 33 -9.41 4.91 6.43
N CYS A 34 -9.26 4.93 5.11
CA CYS A 34 -8.68 6.08 4.42
C CYS A 34 -9.68 7.25 4.43
N SER A 35 -9.19 8.48 4.64
CA SER A 35 -10.03 9.69 4.61
C SER A 35 -10.79 9.83 3.29
N ASN A 36 -11.93 10.53 3.30
CA ASN A 36 -12.74 10.73 2.10
C ASN A 36 -11.91 11.24 0.90
N ASN A 37 -12.09 10.57 -0.24
CA ASN A 37 -11.33 10.66 -1.51
C ASN A 37 -9.97 9.97 -1.59
N LEU A 38 -9.43 9.43 -0.49
CA LEU A 38 -8.22 8.61 -0.54
C LEU A 38 -8.60 7.13 -0.62
N VAL A 39 -7.76 6.35 -1.28
CA VAL A 39 -7.86 4.90 -1.38
C VAL A 39 -6.53 4.28 -0.99
N CYS A 40 -6.57 3.07 -0.46
CA CYS A 40 -5.35 2.33 -0.20
C CYS A 40 -4.64 2.01 -1.53
N VAL A 41 -3.44 2.54 -1.68
CA VAL A 41 -2.59 2.36 -2.86
C VAL A 41 -1.25 1.76 -2.49
N VAL A 42 -0.64 1.12 -3.48
CA VAL A 42 0.71 0.60 -3.40
C VAL A 42 1.63 1.51 -4.20
N LEU A 43 2.60 2.12 -3.52
CA LEU A 43 3.58 3.04 -4.08
C LEU A 43 4.97 2.40 -4.13
N PRO A 44 5.69 2.45 -5.26
CA PRO A 44 7.06 1.98 -5.32
C PRO A 44 8.00 2.90 -4.52
N LEU A 45 8.93 2.30 -3.77
CA LEU A 45 9.94 3.06 -3.03
C LEU A 45 11.07 3.47 -3.98
N VAL A 46 11.23 4.78 -4.22
CA VAL A 46 12.27 5.31 -5.12
C VAL A 46 13.69 5.19 -4.57
N GLN A 47 13.85 5.04 -3.25
CA GLN A 47 15.15 5.05 -2.57
C GLN A 47 15.56 3.69 -1.98
N LYS A 48 14.65 2.71 -1.99
CA LYS A 48 14.87 1.37 -1.44
C LYS A 48 14.13 0.35 -2.30
N ARG A 49 14.66 -0.87 -2.42
CA ARG A 49 13.92 -1.97 -3.05
C ARG A 49 12.72 -2.32 -2.19
N GLY A 50 11.52 -2.07 -2.70
CA GLY A 50 10.27 -2.38 -2.03
C GLY A 50 9.11 -1.55 -2.51
N ILE A 51 7.96 -1.80 -1.92
CA ILE A 51 6.73 -1.05 -2.10
C ILE A 51 6.27 -0.56 -0.72
N SER A 52 5.70 0.64 -0.67
CA SER A 52 5.01 1.19 0.48
C SER A 52 3.52 1.14 0.24
N ILE A 53 2.74 0.86 1.27
CA ILE A 53 1.28 0.84 1.20
C ILE A 53 0.77 1.99 2.04
N THR A 54 -0.03 2.87 1.44
CA THR A 54 -0.54 4.08 2.11
C THR A 54 -1.89 4.48 1.53
N CYS A 55 -2.63 5.31 2.27
CA CYS A 55 -3.80 5.99 1.73
C CYS A 55 -3.35 7.16 0.86
N ASP A 56 -3.66 7.13 -0.42
CA ASP A 56 -3.40 8.22 -1.35
C ASP A 56 -4.45 8.25 -2.47
N THR A 57 -4.30 9.15 -3.44
CA THR A 57 -5.15 9.19 -4.63
C THR A 57 -4.59 8.27 -5.72
N ILE A 58 -5.49 7.77 -6.57
CA ILE A 58 -5.09 6.97 -7.75
C ILE A 58 -4.22 7.83 -8.70
N ASP A 59 -4.45 9.15 -8.75
CA ASP A 59 -3.66 10.06 -9.57
C ASP A 59 -2.21 10.18 -9.07
N ASP A 60 -1.99 10.34 -7.77
CA ASP A 60 -0.65 10.36 -7.17
C ASP A 60 0.05 9.00 -7.36
N GLN A 61 -0.67 7.89 -7.14
CA GLN A 61 -0.15 6.55 -7.40
C GLN A 61 0.37 6.43 -8.83
N ASN A 62 -0.44 6.81 -9.82
CA ASN A 62 -0.06 6.74 -11.22
C ASN A 62 1.12 7.65 -11.55
N SER A 63 1.17 8.85 -10.97
CA SER A 63 2.27 9.79 -11.15
C SER A 63 3.58 9.24 -10.58
N ARG A 64 3.55 8.61 -9.41
CA ARG A 64 4.73 7.97 -8.79
C ARG A 64 5.16 6.71 -9.50
N ILE A 65 4.22 5.87 -9.96
CA ILE A 65 4.53 4.70 -10.78
C ILE A 65 5.19 5.15 -12.09
N ARG A 66 4.64 6.16 -12.76
CA ARG A 66 5.26 6.74 -13.98
C ARG A 66 6.67 7.25 -13.71
N ASN A 67 6.89 7.96 -12.59
CA ASN A 67 8.22 8.43 -12.23
C ASN A 67 9.19 7.29 -11.92
N PHE A 68 8.70 6.24 -11.24
CA PHE A 68 9.49 5.05 -10.93
C PHE A 68 9.90 4.29 -12.20
N LEU A 69 8.99 4.13 -13.17
CA LEU A 69 9.30 3.51 -14.45
C LEU A 69 10.37 4.30 -15.22
N LYS A 70 10.24 5.63 -15.29
CA LYS A 70 11.26 6.49 -15.89
C LYS A 70 12.63 6.38 -15.23
N ALA A 71 12.65 6.24 -13.90
CA ALA A 71 13.90 6.05 -13.15
C ALA A 71 14.50 4.65 -13.37
N ALA A 72 13.67 3.63 -13.62
CA ALA A 72 14.12 2.27 -13.92
C ALA A 72 14.67 2.13 -15.35
N GLU A 73 14.15 2.90 -16.31
CA GLU A 73 14.61 2.93 -17.71
C GLU A 73 15.97 3.65 -17.89
N GLY A 74 16.49 4.28 -16.84
CA GLY A 74 17.79 4.97 -16.82
C GLY A 74 18.95 4.18 -16.24
N CYS A 75 18.79 2.87 -16.00
CA CYS A 75 19.83 1.96 -15.50
C CYS A 75 20.28 0.95 -16.56
#